data_AF-A0A968FQG0-F1
#
_entry.id   AF-A0A968FQG0-F1
#
_cell.length_a   1.000
_cell.length_b   1.000
_cell.length_c   1.000
_cell.angle_alpha   90.00
_cell.angle_beta   90.00
_cell.angle_gamma   90.00
#
_symmetry.space_group_name_H-M   'P 1'
#
loop_
_entity.id
_entity.type
_entity.pdbx_description
1 polymer ?
#
loop_
_entity_poly.entity_id
_entity_poly.type
_entity_poly.pdbx_seq_one_letter_code
_entity_poly.pdbx_strand_id
1 'polypeptide(L)'
;MNIPPPEQAFTLLEDRLQTIKERLDQRQRIPLSTYRLQFNSEFTFQQAVAVVPYLSRLGVSHGYASPYFAAGKGSSHGYDISDYNRI
;
A
#
# COMPACT_ATOMS: atom_id res chain seq x y z
N MET A 1 -41.02 4.32 11.32
CA MET A 1 -39.97 5.29 10.92
C MET A 1 -39.60 6.07 12.17
N ASN A 2 -38.59 5.63 12.91
CA ASN A 2 -38.22 6.24 14.19
C ASN A 2 -37.23 7.37 13.91
N ILE A 3 -37.72 8.61 13.91
CA ILE A 3 -36.88 9.79 13.70
C ILE A 3 -36.18 10.05 15.04
N PRO A 4 -34.83 9.98 15.09
CA PRO A 4 -34.12 10.24 16.32
C PRO A 4 -34.40 11.67 16.80
N PRO A 5 -34.53 11.90 18.12
CA PRO A 5 -34.64 13.23 18.69
C PRO A 5 -33.57 14.18 18.12
N PRO A 6 -33.87 15.49 17.94
CA PRO A 6 -32.96 16.44 17.29
C PRO A 6 -31.54 16.45 17.88
N GLU A 7 -31.41 16.20 19.19
CA GLU A 7 -30.13 16.08 19.89
C GLU A 7 -29.31 14.85 19.43
N GLN A 8 -29.97 13.72 19.18
CA GLN A 8 -29.34 12.46 18.76
C GLN A 8 -28.98 12.50 17.27
N ALA A 9 -29.77 13.21 16.47
CA ALA A 9 -29.46 13.44 15.05
C ALA A 9 -28.16 14.23 14.87
N PHE A 10 -27.88 15.19 15.76
CA PHE A 10 -26.64 15.98 15.72
C PHE A 10 -25.42 15.14 16.12
N THR A 11 -25.52 14.37 17.21
CA THR A 11 -24.44 13.45 17.63
C THR A 11 -24.13 12.41 16.54
N LEU A 12 -25.15 11.84 15.91
CA LEU A 12 -24.96 10.89 14.80
C LEU A 12 -24.28 11.54 13.58
N LEU A 13 -24.55 12.82 13.32
CA LEU A 13 -23.89 13.55 12.24
C LEU A 13 -22.40 13.75 12.57
N GLU A 14 -22.08 14.19 13.78
CA GLU A 14 -20.69 14.36 14.23
C GLU A 14 -19.90 13.04 14.19
N ASP A 15 -20.48 11.94 14.66
CA ASP A 15 -19.86 10.61 14.60
C ASP A 15 -19.57 10.19 13.14
N ARG A 16 -20.51 10.48 12.22
CA ARG A 16 -20.33 10.19 10.79
C ARG A 16 -19.27 11.08 10.16
N LEU A 17 -19.22 12.37 10.52
CA LEU A 17 -18.20 13.30 10.05
C LEU A 17 -16.81 12.90 10.55
N GLN A 18 -16.71 12.47 11.80
CA GLN A 18 -15.47 11.95 12.39
C GLN A 18 -15.01 10.68 11.69
N THR A 19 -15.92 9.73 11.45
CA THR A 19 -15.63 8.51 10.69
C THR A 19 -15.16 8.81 9.26
N ILE A 20 -15.78 9.80 8.61
CA ILE A 20 -15.39 10.22 7.25
C ILE A 20 -14.00 10.84 7.27
N LYS A 21 -13.70 11.73 8.23
CA LYS A 21 -12.36 12.31 8.42
C LYS A 21 -11.29 11.24 8.61
N GLU A 22 -11.50 10.29 9.52
CA GLU A 22 -10.55 9.21 9.76
C GLU A 22 -10.30 8.35 8.51
N ARG A 23 -11.36 8.05 7.75
CA ARG A 23 -11.24 7.31 6.48
C ARG A 23 -10.49 8.11 5.41
N LEU A 24 -10.66 9.44 5.37
CA LEU A 24 -9.96 10.30 4.43
C LEU A 24 -8.47 10.40 4.79
N ASP A 25 -8.14 10.58 6.07
CA ASP A 25 -6.75 10.60 6.55
C ASP A 25 -6.02 9.28 6.28
N GLN A 26 -6.69 8.14 6.47
CA GLN A 26 -6.10 6.83 6.15
C GLN A 26 -5.83 6.63 4.65
N ARG A 27 -6.63 7.27 3.78
CA ARG A 27 -6.42 7.21 2.32
C ARG A 27 -5.29 8.12 1.86
N GLN A 28 -5.02 9.20 2.59
CA GLN A 28 -3.97 10.18 2.29
C GLN A 28 -2.60 9.82 2.89
N ARG A 29 -2.22 8.53 2.84
CA ARG A 29 -0.82 8.17 3.10
C ARG A 29 0.05 8.56 1.90
N ILE A 30 0.49 9.83 1.90
CA ILE A 30 1.48 10.32 0.96
C ILE A 30 2.83 9.73 1.36
N PRO A 31 3.54 9.02 0.47
CA PRO A 31 4.85 8.49 0.78
C PRO A 31 5.84 9.64 1.03
N LEU A 32 6.48 9.63 2.19
CA LEU A 32 7.49 10.63 2.57
C LEU A 32 8.78 10.47 1.75
N SER A 33 9.15 9.23 1.47
CA SER A 33 10.32 8.82 0.70
C SER A 33 10.11 7.42 0.14
N THR A 34 10.40 7.23 -1.15
CA THR A 34 10.25 5.96 -1.85
C THR A 34 11.59 5.37 -2.22
N TYR A 35 11.73 4.04 -2.13
CA TYR A 35 12.90 3.31 -2.60
C TYR A 35 12.51 2.23 -3.60
N ARG A 36 13.13 2.23 -4.78
CA ARG A 36 12.78 1.28 -5.86
C ARG A 36 13.42 -0.08 -5.63
N LEU A 37 12.60 -1.13 -5.59
CA LEU A 37 13.02 -2.52 -5.47
C LEU A 37 12.80 -3.23 -6.81
N GLN A 38 13.88 -3.67 -7.45
CA GLN A 38 13.82 -4.45 -8.70
C GLN A 38 13.84 -5.94 -8.37
N PHE A 39 12.66 -6.56 -8.36
CA PHE A 39 12.53 -8.00 -8.21
C PHE A 39 12.94 -8.73 -9.49
N ASN A 40 13.73 -9.78 -9.33
CA ASN A 40 14.14 -10.69 -10.39
C ASN A 40 14.55 -12.04 -9.76
N SER A 41 15.10 -12.96 -10.55
CA SER A 41 15.54 -14.28 -10.05
C SER A 41 16.64 -14.21 -8.99
N GLU A 42 17.47 -13.17 -9.02
CA GLU A 42 18.55 -12.96 -8.07
C GLU A 42 18.13 -12.10 -6.89
N PHE A 43 17.10 -11.24 -7.04
CA PHE A 43 16.54 -10.39 -5.99
C PHE A 43 15.08 -10.73 -5.71
N THR A 44 14.86 -11.63 -4.76
CA THR A 44 13.53 -12.15 -4.39
C THR A 44 12.90 -11.39 -3.22
N PHE A 45 11.63 -11.66 -2.92
CA PHE A 45 10.96 -11.13 -1.72
C PHE A 45 11.71 -11.43 -0.42
N GLN A 46 12.34 -12.60 -0.31
CA GLN A 46 13.11 -12.97 0.87
C GLN A 46 14.33 -12.06 1.07
N GLN A 47 14.99 -11.68 -0.03
CA GLN A 47 16.09 -10.72 0.03
C GLN A 47 15.60 -9.29 0.29
N ALA A 48 14.44 -8.91 -0.27
CA ALA A 48 13.83 -7.63 0.04
C ALA A 48 13.52 -7.48 1.53
N VAL A 49 13.02 -8.52 2.20
CA VAL A 49 12.80 -8.53 3.66
C VAL A 49 14.11 -8.29 4.42
N ALA A 50 15.22 -8.88 3.98
CA ALA A 50 16.51 -8.71 4.64
C ALA A 50 17.02 -7.25 4.59
N VAL A 51 16.65 -6.47 3.57
CA VAL A 51 17.07 -5.07 3.44
C VAL A 51 16.11 -4.07 4.12
N VAL A 52 14.90 -4.48 4.52
CA VAL A 52 13.92 -3.59 5.19
C VAL A 52 14.51 -2.86 6.41
N PRO A 53 15.24 -3.51 7.35
CA PRO A 53 15.79 -2.81 8.50
C PRO A 53 16.81 -1.74 8.09
N TYR A 54 17.57 -1.96 7.02
CA TYR A 54 18.49 -0.98 6.47
C TYR A 54 17.75 0.22 5.86
N LEU A 55 16.74 -0.05 5.01
CA LEU A 55 15.94 1.00 4.37
C LEU A 55 15.19 1.85 5.41
N SER A 56 14.72 1.23 6.49
CA SER A 56 14.11 1.94 7.62
C SER A 56 15.09 2.88 8.31
N ARG A 57 16.34 2.43 8.58
CA ARG A 57 17.39 3.31 9.14
C ARG A 57 17.80 4.43 8.19
N LEU A 58 17.71 4.20 6.88
CA LEU A 58 17.96 5.21 5.86
C LEU A 58 16.85 6.28 5.77
N GLY A 59 15.68 6.03 6.40
CA GLY A 59 14.54 6.95 6.36
C GLY A 59 13.60 6.73 5.18
N VAL A 60 13.69 5.58 4.50
CA VAL A 60 12.73 5.19 3.46
C VAL A 60 11.39 4.85 4.11
N SER A 61 10.32 5.46 3.63
CA SER A 61 8.97 5.24 4.15
C SER A 61 8.19 4.17 3.38
N HIS A 62 8.41 4.07 2.06
CA HIS A 62 7.65 3.19 1.18
C HIS A 62 8.58 2.51 0.16
N GLY A 63 8.38 1.21 -0.07
CA GLY A 63 9.04 0.48 -1.15
C GLY A 63 8.25 0.60 -2.45
N TYR A 64 8.89 1.03 -3.52
CA TYR A 64 8.33 1.02 -4.87
C TYR A 64 8.82 -0.23 -5.61
N ALA A 65 7.99 -1.28 -5.61
CA ALA A 65 8.31 -2.56 -6.23
C ALA A 65 8.19 -2.53 -7.76
N SER A 66 9.10 -3.23 -8.45
CA SER A 66 8.91 -3.61 -9.86
C SER A 66 7.74 -4.60 -10.02
N PRO A 67 7.22 -4.79 -11.25
CA PRO A 67 6.21 -5.81 -11.50
C PRO A 67 6.70 -7.19 -11.01
N TYR A 68 5.84 -7.86 -10.25
CA TYR A 68 6.13 -9.15 -9.61
C TYR A 68 5.21 -10.27 -10.13
N PHE A 69 4.42 -9.98 -11.16
CA PHE A 69 3.60 -10.99 -11.81
C PHE A 69 4.46 -11.94 -12.63
N ALA A 70 3.96 -13.17 -12.85
CA ALA A 70 4.67 -14.20 -13.59
C ALA A 70 5.07 -13.70 -14.97
N ALA A 71 6.37 -13.44 -15.15
CA ALA A 71 6.96 -13.02 -16.40
C ALA A 71 7.46 -14.22 -17.22
N GLY A 72 7.59 -14.05 -18.53
CA GLY A 72 8.16 -15.08 -19.41
C GLY A 72 9.52 -15.60 -18.91
N LYS A 73 9.82 -16.90 -19.15
CA LYS A 73 11.09 -17.54 -18.73
C LYS A 73 12.28 -16.69 -19.21
N GLY A 74 13.05 -16.17 -18.24
CA GLY A 74 14.28 -15.40 -18.51
C GLY A 74 14.13 -13.87 -18.47
N SER A 75 12.95 -13.32 -18.15
CA SER A 75 12.79 -11.87 -18.01
C SER A 75 13.54 -11.34 -16.78
N SER A 76 14.47 -10.41 -16.98
CA SER A 76 15.26 -9.77 -15.91
C SER A 76 14.54 -8.60 -15.23
N HIS A 77 13.43 -8.14 -15.83
CA HIS A 77 12.74 -6.91 -15.46
C HIS A 77 11.26 -7.08 -15.12
N GLY A 78 10.65 -8.22 -15.43
CA GLY A 78 9.29 -8.55 -14.98
C GLY A 78 8.14 -7.86 -15.74
N TYR A 79 8.45 -6.94 -16.66
CA TYR A 79 7.44 -6.27 -17.51
C TYR A 79 6.80 -7.18 -18.57
N ASP A 80 7.41 -8.33 -18.89
CA ASP A 80 6.84 -9.32 -19.82
C ASP A 80 5.81 -10.20 -19.11
N ILE A 81 4.77 -9.56 -18.59
CA ILE A 81 3.74 -10.23 -17.77
C ILE A 81 3.02 -11.24 -18.65
N SER A 82 3.23 -12.52 -18.33
CA SER A 82 2.60 -13.65 -19.01
C SER A 82 1.29 -14.08 -18.35
N ASP A 83 1.14 -13.82 -17.05
CA ASP A 83 -0.07 -14.14 -16.29
C ASP A 83 -0.28 -13.14 -15.15
N TYR A 84 -1.42 -12.44 -15.16
CA TYR A 84 -1.81 -11.46 -14.14
C TYR A 84 -2.43 -12.10 -12.88
N ASN A 85 -2.80 -13.39 -12.93
CA ASN A 85 -3.39 -14.12 -11.81
C ASN A 85 -2.35 -14.87 -10.98
N ARG A 86 -1.07 -14.76 -11.33
CA ARG A 86 0.02 -15.48 -10.69
C ARG A 86 1.15 -14.54 -10.27
N ILE A 87 1.49 -14.61 -8.98
CA ILE A 87 2.64 -13.95 -8.33
C ILE A 87 3.80 -14.96 -8.27
#